data_AF-A0A942RVV4-F1
#
_entry.id   AF-A0A942RVV4-F1
#
_cell.length_a   1.000
_cell.length_b   1.000
_cell.length_c   1.000
_cell.angle_alpha   90.00
_cell.angle_beta   90.00
_cell.angle_gamma   90.00
#
_symmetry.space_group_name_H-M   'P 1'
#
loop_
_entity.id
_entity.type
_entity.pdbx_description
1 polymer ?
#
loop_
_entity_poly.entity_id
_entity_poly.type
_entity_poly.pdbx_seq_one_letter_code
_entity_poly.pdbx_strand_id
1 'polypeptide(L)'
;MGESQKLMLAVAGVFAAGFIMVGVNKEQSNEEKEAASQIRTLVAMQEMANTKCPKLIQNKTGTQVYFPSKTDTDKETYVTLEWVGEQGDNFKTASCTLHQQLGGVSKLVIDGQVLIDKKF
;
A
#
# COMPACT_ATOMS: atom_id res chain seq x y z
N MET A 1 21.64 -55.83 14.51
CA MET A 1 20.69 -54.91 13.85
C MET A 1 20.67 -55.27 12.37
N GLY A 2 19.56 -55.81 11.88
CA GLY A 2 19.44 -56.21 10.47
C GLY A 2 19.44 -54.99 9.56
N GLU A 3 19.95 -55.11 8.34
CA GLU A 3 20.05 -54.01 7.37
C GLU A 3 18.71 -53.28 7.16
N SER A 4 17.59 -54.01 7.27
CA SER A 4 16.22 -53.48 7.22
C SER A 4 15.89 -52.52 8.36
N GLN A 5 16.42 -52.74 9.58
CA GLN A 5 16.23 -51.84 10.73
C GLN A 5 17.01 -50.53 10.56
N LYS A 6 18.21 -50.57 9.95
CA LYS A 6 18.98 -49.36 9.63
C LYS A 6 18.28 -48.51 8.57
N LEU A 7 17.72 -49.15 7.55
CA LEU A 7 16.94 -48.48 6.50
C LEU A 7 15.67 -47.81 7.06
N MET A 8 14.91 -48.51 7.91
CA MET A 8 13.73 -47.93 8.57
C MET A 8 14.07 -46.72 9.45
N LEU A 9 15.16 -46.79 10.21
CA LEU A 9 15.58 -45.69 11.10
C LEU A 9 16.04 -44.46 10.32
N ALA A 10 16.74 -44.65 9.19
CA ALA A 10 17.17 -43.58 8.31
C ALA A 10 15.98 -42.87 7.65
N VAL A 11 14.99 -43.63 7.17
CA VAL A 11 13.77 -43.07 6.56
C VAL A 11 12.97 -42.26 7.59
N ALA A 12 12.78 -42.81 8.81
CA ALA A 12 12.10 -42.09 9.89
C ALA A 12 12.84 -40.79 10.28
N GLY A 13 14.17 -40.80 10.27
CA GLY A 13 14.99 -39.61 10.55
C GLY A 13 14.80 -38.48 9.53
N VAL A 14 14.71 -38.81 8.23
CA VAL A 14 14.46 -37.81 7.17
C VAL A 14 13.06 -37.21 7.31
N PHE A 15 12.04 -38.02 7.61
CA PHE A 15 10.70 -37.52 7.86
C PHE A 15 10.65 -36.62 9.10
N ALA A 16 11.26 -37.02 10.21
CA ALA A 16 11.31 -36.20 11.42
C ALA A 16 12.02 -34.86 11.18
N ALA A 17 13.16 -34.86 10.49
CA ALA A 17 13.87 -33.63 10.14
C ALA A 17 13.04 -32.72 9.22
N GLY A 18 12.32 -33.29 8.24
CA GLY A 18 11.40 -32.55 7.38
C GLY A 18 10.24 -31.92 8.15
N PHE A 19 9.62 -32.65 9.06
CA PHE A 19 8.53 -32.12 9.90
C PHE A 19 9.00 -31.05 10.89
N ILE A 20 10.21 -31.19 11.45
CA ILE A 20 10.81 -30.16 12.30
C ILE A 20 11.02 -28.89 11.47
N MET A 21 11.66 -29.00 10.29
CA MET A 21 11.93 -27.85 9.41
C MET A 21 10.64 -27.13 8.97
N VAL A 22 9.57 -27.86 8.67
CA VAL A 22 8.23 -27.27 8.38
C VAL A 22 7.58 -26.66 9.63
N GLY A 23 7.80 -27.25 10.82
CA GLY A 23 7.33 -26.72 12.10
C GLY A 23 7.94 -25.35 12.42
N VAL A 24 9.24 -25.18 12.20
CA VAL A 24 9.93 -23.90 12.41
C VAL A 24 9.62 -22.88 11.30
N ASN A 25 9.38 -23.30 10.06
CA ASN A 25 8.98 -22.40 8.96
C ASN A 25 7.53 -21.89 9.06
N LYS A 26 6.71 -22.45 9.97
CA LYS A 26 5.32 -21.99 10.17
C LYS A 26 5.25 -20.70 11.01
N GLU A 27 6.33 -20.38 11.72
CA GLU A 27 6.57 -19.06 12.28
C GLU A 27 7.14 -18.15 11.18
N GLN A 28 6.34 -17.85 10.15
CA GLN A 28 6.49 -16.55 9.51
C GLN A 28 6.35 -15.53 10.63
N SER A 29 7.47 -14.91 10.99
CA SER A 29 7.58 -13.96 12.08
C SER A 29 6.44 -12.94 11.96
N ASN A 30 5.87 -12.50 13.08
CA ASN A 30 4.82 -11.48 13.07
C ASN A 30 5.26 -10.23 12.26
N GLU A 31 6.57 -9.96 12.22
CA GLU A 31 7.20 -8.94 11.40
C GLU A 31 6.97 -9.13 9.89
N GLU A 32 7.08 -10.34 9.34
CA GLU A 32 6.80 -10.60 7.92
C GLU A 32 5.32 -10.40 7.59
N LYS A 33 4.42 -10.75 8.51
CA LYS A 33 2.97 -10.53 8.35
C LYS A 33 2.60 -9.06 8.43
N GLU A 34 3.19 -8.31 9.38
CA GLU A 34 3.00 -6.87 9.50
C GLU A 34 3.53 -6.16 8.26
N ALA A 35 4.75 -6.47 7.80
CA ALA A 35 5.32 -5.91 6.59
C ALA A 35 4.44 -6.18 5.36
N ALA A 36 3.96 -7.42 5.19
CA ALA A 36 3.04 -7.77 4.11
C ALA A 36 1.69 -7.02 4.21
N SER A 37 1.18 -6.79 5.42
CA SER A 37 -0.06 -6.05 5.66
C SER A 37 0.07 -4.54 5.37
N GLN A 38 1.21 -3.95 5.73
CA GLN A 38 1.52 -2.54 5.48
C GLN A 38 1.62 -2.27 3.98
N ILE A 39 2.28 -3.16 3.23
CA ILE A 39 2.37 -3.05 1.76
C ILE A 39 0.98 -3.07 1.11
N ARG A 40 0.12 -4.00 1.53
CA ARG A 40 -1.26 -4.09 0.99
C ARG A 40 -2.08 -2.83 1.31
N THR A 41 -1.94 -2.31 2.52
CA THR A 41 -2.62 -1.09 2.96
C THR A 41 -2.17 0.12 2.14
N LEU A 42 -0.85 0.29 1.95
CA LEU A 42 -0.30 1.35 1.12
C LEU A 42 -0.81 1.27 -0.32
N VAL A 43 -0.77 0.09 -0.94
CA VAL A 43 -1.24 -0.09 -2.33
C VAL A 43 -2.73 0.24 -2.43
N ALA A 44 -3.55 -0.24 -1.50
CA ALA A 44 -4.99 0.07 -1.48
C ALA A 44 -5.24 1.58 -1.32
N MET A 45 -4.49 2.27 -0.46
CA MET A 45 -4.58 3.72 -0.30
C MET A 45 -4.16 4.45 -1.58
N GLN A 46 -3.07 4.02 -2.23
CA GLN A 46 -2.60 4.61 -3.49
C GLN A 46 -3.61 4.39 -4.62
N GLU A 47 -4.16 3.19 -4.79
CA GLU A 47 -5.21 2.92 -5.77
C GLU A 47 -6.44 3.82 -5.52
N MET A 48 -6.84 3.98 -4.27
CA MET A 48 -7.96 4.84 -3.92
C MET A 48 -7.65 6.32 -4.18
N ALA A 49 -6.43 6.78 -3.89
CA ALA A 49 -6.01 8.15 -4.16
C ALA A 49 -5.96 8.40 -5.68
N ASN A 50 -5.38 7.48 -6.45
CA ASN A 50 -5.30 7.55 -7.91
C ASN A 50 -6.67 7.51 -8.61
N THR A 51 -7.71 7.01 -7.94
CA THR A 51 -9.08 7.01 -8.50
C THR A 51 -9.91 8.20 -8.04
N LYS A 52 -9.83 8.58 -6.76
CA LYS A 52 -10.65 9.65 -6.17
C LYS A 52 -10.08 11.04 -6.45
N CYS A 53 -8.77 11.23 -6.32
CA CYS A 53 -8.15 12.54 -6.45
C CYS A 53 -8.27 13.12 -7.87
N PRO A 54 -8.00 12.37 -8.96
CA PRO A 54 -8.18 12.91 -10.31
C PRO A 54 -9.62 13.33 -10.60
N LYS A 55 -10.61 12.55 -10.15
CA LYS A 55 -12.03 12.90 -10.30
C LYS A 55 -12.38 14.18 -9.55
N LEU A 56 -11.85 14.38 -8.34
CA LEU A 56 -12.09 15.59 -7.58
C LEU A 56 -11.45 16.81 -8.21
N ILE A 57 -10.23 16.69 -8.72
CA ILE A 57 -9.55 17.77 -9.45
C ILE A 57 -10.35 18.12 -10.69
N GLN A 58 -10.71 17.15 -11.53
CA GLN A 58 -11.54 17.35 -12.71
C GLN A 58 -12.88 18.02 -12.39
N ASN A 59 -13.56 17.62 -11.31
CA ASN A 59 -14.82 18.25 -10.90
C ASN A 59 -14.66 19.70 -10.46
N LYS A 60 -13.47 20.11 -10.01
CA LYS A 60 -13.18 21.46 -9.51
C LYS A 60 -12.59 22.37 -10.58
N THR A 61 -11.75 21.83 -11.46
CA THR A 61 -10.99 22.61 -12.46
C THR A 61 -11.51 22.38 -13.88
N GLY A 62 -12.27 21.31 -14.13
CA GLY A 62 -12.63 20.85 -15.47
C GLY A 62 -11.50 20.12 -16.21
N THR A 63 -10.30 20.03 -15.61
CA THR A 63 -9.13 19.38 -16.21
C THR A 63 -8.98 17.95 -15.69
N GLN A 64 -8.87 16.99 -16.61
CA GLN A 64 -8.52 15.62 -16.27
C GLN A 64 -7.02 15.53 -15.98
N VAL A 65 -6.67 15.09 -14.77
CA VAL A 65 -5.29 14.72 -14.44
C VAL A 65 -5.11 13.20 -14.50
N TYR A 66 -3.91 12.75 -14.85
CA TYR A 66 -3.62 11.31 -15.02
C TYR A 66 -2.58 10.84 -14.01
N PHE A 67 -1.34 11.31 -14.14
CA PHE A 67 -0.23 10.87 -13.31
C PHE A 67 0.22 11.98 -12.37
N PRO A 68 0.36 11.70 -11.06
CA PRO A 68 0.90 12.67 -10.12
C PRO A 68 2.38 12.92 -10.44
N SER A 69 2.81 14.17 -10.35
CA SER A 69 4.22 14.55 -10.44
C SER A 69 5.02 14.10 -9.22
N LYS A 70 4.34 13.95 -8.07
CA LYS A 70 4.95 13.51 -6.82
C LYS A 70 3.93 12.79 -5.95
N THR A 71 4.42 11.78 -5.23
CA THR A 71 3.65 11.05 -4.22
C THR A 71 4.41 11.13 -2.89
N ASP A 72 3.74 11.60 -1.85
CA ASP A 72 4.23 11.66 -0.48
C ASP A 72 3.38 10.76 0.42
N THR A 73 4.00 9.93 1.25
CA THR A 73 3.28 8.96 2.08
C THR A 73 4.15 8.52 3.25
N ASP A 74 3.53 8.33 4.41
CA ASP A 74 4.14 7.67 5.57
C ASP A 74 4.01 6.14 5.52
N LYS A 75 3.40 5.60 4.45
CA LYS A 75 3.12 4.17 4.21
C LYS A 75 2.12 3.53 5.19
N GLU A 76 1.56 4.30 6.10
CA GLU A 76 0.67 3.80 7.14
C GLU A 76 -0.66 4.55 7.16
N THR A 77 -0.62 5.87 7.30
CA THR A 77 -1.81 6.67 7.61
C THR A 77 -2.27 7.55 6.45
N TYR A 78 -1.37 7.97 5.56
CA TYR A 78 -1.74 8.90 4.48
C TYR A 78 -0.98 8.69 3.17
N VAL A 79 -1.63 9.11 2.08
CA VAL A 79 -1.03 9.27 0.76
C VAL A 79 -1.43 10.64 0.22
N THR A 80 -0.45 11.48 -0.09
CA THR A 80 -0.62 12.76 -0.77
C THR A 80 -0.10 12.64 -2.19
N LEU A 81 -0.95 12.93 -3.15
CA LEU A 81 -0.62 13.00 -4.56
C LEU A 81 -0.57 14.47 -4.98
N GLU A 82 0.49 14.85 -5.68
CA GLU A 82 0.68 16.21 -6.20
C GLU A 82 0.71 16.18 -7.72
N TRP A 83 0.13 17.21 -8.35
CA TRP A 83 0.15 17.44 -9.79
C TRP A 83 0.60 18.85 -10.09
N VAL A 84 1.33 18.99 -11.20
CA VAL A 84 1.64 20.27 -11.83
C VAL A 84 0.84 20.32 -13.12
N GLY A 85 0.07 21.39 -13.30
CA GLY A 85 -0.73 21.59 -14.51
C GLY A 85 0.13 21.94 -15.73
N GLU A 86 -0.31 21.50 -16.89
CA GLU A 86 0.32 21.78 -18.18
C GLU A 86 -0.29 23.02 -18.86
N GLN A 87 0.30 23.41 -19.99
CA GLN A 87 -0.20 24.54 -20.78
C GLN A 87 -1.58 24.20 -21.37
N GLY A 88 -2.62 24.88 -20.87
CA GLY A 88 -4.01 24.64 -21.24
C GLY A 88 -4.86 24.09 -20.10
N ASP A 89 -4.24 23.71 -18.98
CA ASP A 89 -4.95 23.30 -17.78
C ASP A 89 -5.50 24.51 -17.02
N ASN A 90 -6.63 24.29 -16.33
CA ASN A 90 -7.29 25.31 -15.53
C ASN A 90 -6.74 25.40 -14.09
N PHE A 91 -5.55 24.83 -13.84
CA PHE A 91 -4.84 24.93 -12.57
C PHE A 91 -3.33 24.86 -12.81
N LYS A 92 -2.54 25.41 -11.87
CA LYS A 92 -1.07 25.32 -11.89
C LYS A 92 -0.56 24.19 -11.03
N THR A 93 -1.12 24.04 -9.84
CA THR A 93 -0.72 22.99 -8.88
C THR A 93 -1.95 22.41 -8.19
N ALA A 94 -1.97 21.11 -7.99
CA ALA A 94 -2.99 20.44 -7.20
C ALA A 94 -2.34 19.44 -6.25
N SER A 95 -2.84 19.38 -5.02
CA SER A 95 -2.41 18.42 -4.00
C SER A 95 -3.64 17.79 -3.38
N CYS A 96 -3.66 16.46 -3.31
CA CYS A 96 -4.77 15.70 -2.77
C CYS A 96 -4.24 14.67 -1.78
N THR A 97 -4.68 14.76 -0.53
CA THR A 97 -4.32 13.83 0.54
C THR A 97 -5.49 12.91 0.83
N LEU A 98 -5.21 11.61 0.85
CA LEU A 98 -6.08 10.56 1.35
C LEU A 98 -5.57 10.11 2.70
N HIS A 99 -6.47 9.96 3.67
CA HIS A 99 -6.14 9.45 5.00
C HIS A 99 -6.87 8.14 5.27
N GLN A 100 -6.16 7.16 5.85
CA GLN A 100 -6.65 5.81 6.09
C GLN A 100 -7.92 5.82 6.96
N GLN A 101 -7.91 6.58 8.05
CA GLN A 101 -9.04 6.65 9.00
C GLN A 101 -10.34 7.18 8.36
N LEU A 102 -10.23 8.01 7.32
CA LEU A 102 -11.39 8.55 6.61
C LEU A 102 -11.88 7.64 5.48
N GLY A 103 -11.09 6.66 5.05
CA GLY A 103 -11.38 5.86 3.86
C GLY A 103 -11.53 6.70 2.58
N GLY A 104 -10.89 7.88 2.53
CA GLY A 104 -11.09 8.83 1.44
C GLY A 104 -10.27 10.10 1.57
N VAL A 105 -10.53 11.01 0.63
CA VAL A 105 -9.80 12.28 0.53
C VAL A 105 -10.09 13.15 1.74
N SER A 106 -9.03 13.44 2.47
CA SER A 106 -9.00 14.25 3.68
C SER A 106 -8.70 15.71 3.36
N LYS A 107 -7.81 15.96 2.40
CA LYS A 107 -7.42 17.31 1.98
C LYS A 107 -7.34 17.42 0.47
N LEU A 108 -7.81 18.54 -0.07
CA LEU A 108 -7.63 18.91 -1.47
C LEU A 108 -7.24 20.39 -1.53
N VAL A 109 -6.10 20.68 -2.15
CA VAL A 109 -5.58 22.02 -2.37
C VAL A 109 -5.35 22.20 -3.86
N ILE A 110 -5.87 23.28 -4.46
CA ILE A 110 -5.64 23.63 -5.86
C ILE A 110 -5.20 25.09 -5.90
N ASP A 111 -4.07 25.35 -6.55
CA ASP A 111 -3.46 26.69 -6.66
C ASP A 111 -3.29 27.40 -5.31
N GLY A 112 -2.94 26.62 -4.27
CA GLY A 112 -2.80 27.10 -2.89
C GLY A 112 -4.12 27.30 -2.14
N GLN A 113 -5.27 27.17 -2.81
CA GLN A 113 -6.59 27.25 -2.18
C GLN A 113 -7.00 25.88 -1.63
N VAL A 114 -7.33 25.84 -0.33
CA VAL A 114 -7.86 24.63 0.32
C VAL A 114 -9.35 24.49 -0.05
N LEU A 115 -9.69 23.45 -0.81
CA LEU A 115 -11.05 23.17 -1.26
C LEU A 115 -11.74 22.08 -0.42
N ILE A 116 -10.95 21.18 0.16
CA ILE A 116 -11.42 20.15 1.08
C ILE A 116 -10.44 20.13 2.25
N ASP A 117 -10.99 20.17 3.46
CA ASP A 117 -10.25 19.97 4.70
C ASP A 117 -11.17 19.24 5.69
N LYS A 118 -10.97 17.93 5.79
CA LYS A 118 -11.70 17.07 6.73
C LYS A 118 -10.78 16.75 7.88
N LYS A 119 -11.28 16.94 9.10
CA LYS A 119 -10.60 16.51 10.33
C LYS A 119 -10.84 15.02 10.55
N PHE A 120 -9.85 14.36 11.12
CA PHE A 120 -9.81 12.94 11.46
C PHE A 120 -9.08 12.77 12.80
#